data_AF-A0A3N5YF75-F1
#
_entry.id   AF-A0A3N5YF75-F1
#
_cell.length_a   1.000
_cell.length_b   1.000
_cell.length_c   1.000
_cell.angle_alpha   90.00
_cell.angle_beta   90.00
_cell.angle_gamma   90.00
#
_symmetry.space_group_name_H-M   'P 1'
#
loop_
_entity.id
_entity.type
_entity.pdbx_description
1 polymer ?
#
loop_
_entity_poly.entity_id
_entity_poly.type
_entity_poly.pdbx_seq_one_letter_code
_entity_poly.pdbx_strand_id
1 'polypeptide(L)'
;MAELLDAVPDGSDILLDTNIIVYGLTGISLQCRSLLERCSREHVTGITLFEIVHEATHKFMIAEARQKAILSGQEEKGAKYLSKHPEQVKVLTDYWVNTLRLLDLNLLLLPTELATIRRAHTERLNAGLLTNDSIIVAAMREYGVVDIATSDRQFETVAGISVFAPTDLVAGNG
;
A
#
# COMPACT_ATOMS: atom_id res chain seq x y z
N MET A 1 -4.72 2.69 -18.57
CA MET A 1 -4.68 4.11 -18.20
C MET A 1 -5.35 4.23 -16.85
N ALA A 2 -4.60 4.66 -15.84
CA ALA A 2 -5.16 4.90 -14.52
C ALA A 2 -6.15 6.07 -14.53
N GLU A 3 -7.21 5.93 -13.74
CA GLU A 3 -8.19 6.95 -13.41
C GLU A 3 -7.74 7.78 -12.21
N LEU A 4 -8.39 8.92 -12.00
CA LEU A 4 -8.09 9.80 -10.88
C LEU A 4 -8.53 9.16 -9.56
N LEU A 5 -7.69 9.20 -8.52
CA LEU A 5 -8.05 8.63 -7.21
C LEU A 5 -9.34 9.21 -6.63
N ASP A 6 -9.62 10.49 -6.86
CA ASP A 6 -10.85 11.15 -6.41
C ASP A 6 -12.10 10.67 -7.17
N ALA A 7 -11.92 10.00 -8.32
CA ALA A 7 -13.01 9.47 -9.14
C ALA A 7 -13.49 8.08 -8.71
N VAL A 8 -12.86 7.45 -7.71
CA VAL A 8 -13.37 6.19 -7.11
C VAL A 8 -14.84 6.40 -6.73
N PRO A 9 -15.80 5.61 -7.23
CA PRO A 9 -17.22 5.81 -6.95
C PRO A 9 -17.59 5.47 -5.50
N ASP A 10 -18.59 6.13 -4.93
CA ASP A 10 -19.19 5.67 -3.67
C ASP A 10 -19.89 4.31 -3.87
N GLY A 11 -19.86 3.46 -2.84
CA GLY A 11 -20.38 2.10 -2.86
C GLY A 11 -19.50 1.09 -3.61
N SER A 12 -18.32 1.48 -4.07
CA SER A 12 -17.35 0.57 -4.70
C SER A 12 -16.52 -0.19 -3.66
N ASP A 13 -15.99 -1.34 -4.09
CA ASP A 13 -15.01 -2.12 -3.35
C ASP A 13 -13.63 -1.90 -3.98
N ILE A 14 -12.67 -1.39 -3.21
CA ILE A 14 -11.35 -1.03 -3.74
C ILE A 14 -10.23 -1.64 -2.89
N LEU A 15 -9.28 -2.29 -3.57
CA LEU A 15 -8.05 -2.73 -2.92
C LEU A 15 -7.09 -1.55 -2.75
N LEU A 16 -6.62 -1.32 -1.54
CA LEU A 16 -5.65 -0.29 -1.20
C LEU A 16 -4.24 -0.88 -1.17
N ASP A 17 -3.40 -0.39 -2.07
CA ASP A 17 -1.97 -0.71 -2.07
C ASP A 17 -1.22 0.02 -0.94
N THR A 18 -0.05 -0.50 -0.59
CA THR A 18 0.85 0.02 0.44
C THR A 18 1.16 1.49 0.25
N ASN A 19 1.41 1.92 -1.00
CA ASN A 19 1.78 3.31 -1.27
C ASN A 19 0.65 4.30 -0.93
N ILE A 20 -0.60 3.98 -1.25
CA ILE A 20 -1.78 4.80 -0.93
C ILE A 20 -1.94 4.94 0.57
N ILE A 21 -1.85 3.82 1.30
CA ILE A 21 -1.94 3.81 2.76
C ILE A 21 -0.85 4.69 3.37
N VAL A 22 0.40 4.50 2.93
CA VAL A 22 1.54 5.26 3.46
C VAL A 22 1.38 6.75 3.16
N TYR A 23 1.04 7.14 1.93
CA TYR A 23 0.88 8.54 1.56
C TYR A 23 -0.28 9.22 2.28
N GLY A 24 -1.41 8.52 2.48
CA GLY A 24 -2.55 9.04 3.21
C GLY A 24 -2.25 9.26 4.70
N LEU A 25 -1.64 8.28 5.36
CA LEU A 25 -1.37 8.36 6.81
C LEU A 25 -0.18 9.25 7.17
N THR A 26 0.79 9.41 6.27
CA THR A 26 1.91 10.36 6.45
C THR A 26 1.57 11.78 6.01
N GLY A 27 0.42 11.99 5.37
CA GLY A 27 -0.02 13.31 4.88
C GLY A 27 0.72 13.80 3.63
N ILE A 28 1.40 12.90 2.90
CA ILE A 28 2.08 13.21 1.63
C ILE A 28 1.07 13.49 0.52
N SER A 29 -0.07 12.79 0.50
CA SER A 29 -1.14 12.97 -0.49
C SER A 29 -2.48 13.24 0.21
N LEU A 30 -3.10 14.35 -0.17
CA LEU A 30 -4.45 14.72 0.26
C LEU A 30 -5.50 13.81 -0.39
N GLN A 31 -5.28 13.38 -1.64
CA GLN A 31 -6.17 12.44 -2.33
C GLN A 31 -6.15 11.06 -1.67
N CYS A 32 -4.96 10.54 -1.32
CA CYS A 32 -4.86 9.28 -0.58
C CYS A 32 -5.54 9.38 0.78
N ARG A 33 -5.31 10.48 1.50
CA ARG A 33 -5.98 10.73 2.78
C ARG A 33 -7.51 10.78 2.63
N SER A 34 -8.01 11.49 1.61
CA SER A 34 -9.43 11.59 1.29
C SER A 34 -10.04 10.21 1.05
N LEU A 35 -9.38 9.35 0.27
CA LEU A 35 -9.83 7.97 0.05
C LEU A 35 -9.87 7.15 1.35
N LEU A 36 -8.85 7.24 2.22
CA LEU A 36 -8.86 6.55 3.52
C LEU A 36 -9.99 7.07 4.43
N GLU A 37 -10.28 8.37 4.40
CA GLU A 37 -11.41 8.97 5.13
C GLU A 37 -12.76 8.47 4.58
N ARG A 38 -12.89 8.33 3.25
CA ARG A 38 -14.08 7.74 2.61
C ARG A 38 -14.26 6.27 2.99
N CYS A 39 -13.17 5.50 3.05
CA CYS A 39 -13.22 4.12 3.53
C CYS A 39 -13.67 4.05 5.00
N SER A 40 -13.09 4.91 5.85
CA SER A 40 -13.44 4.98 7.27
C SER A 40 -14.91 5.34 7.52
N ARG A 41 -15.54 6.05 6.59
CA ARG A 41 -16.95 6.47 6.63
C ARG A 41 -17.89 5.54 5.86
N GLU A 42 -17.39 4.40 5.38
CA GLU A 42 -18.17 3.42 4.60
C GLU A 42 -18.75 3.98 3.30
N HIS A 43 -18.21 5.08 2.79
CA HIS A 43 -18.57 5.58 1.46
C HIS A 43 -17.95 4.69 0.37
N VAL A 44 -16.83 4.04 0.67
CA VAL A 44 -16.14 3.08 -0.19
C VAL A 44 -15.73 1.91 0.71
N THR A 45 -15.88 0.67 0.26
CA THR A 45 -15.35 -0.49 0.99
C THR A 45 -13.85 -0.59 0.72
N GLY A 46 -13.04 -0.13 1.67
CA GLY A 46 -11.58 -0.28 1.58
C GLY A 46 -11.15 -1.69 1.95
N ILE A 47 -10.42 -2.35 1.05
CA ILE A 47 -9.91 -3.72 1.21
C ILE A 47 -8.38 -3.68 1.19
N THR A 48 -7.72 -4.44 2.04
CA THR A 48 -6.26 -4.62 1.93
C THR A 48 -5.82 -5.98 2.48
N LEU A 49 -4.57 -6.35 2.22
CA LEU A 49 -3.98 -7.60 2.67
C LEU A 49 -3.14 -7.38 3.93
N PHE A 50 -3.05 -8.38 4.81
CA PHE A 50 -2.12 -8.32 5.95
C PHE A 50 -0.65 -8.12 5.51
N GLU A 51 -0.30 -8.59 4.32
CA GLU A 51 1.04 -8.37 3.73
C GLU A 51 1.28 -6.89 3.40
N ILE A 52 0.25 -6.19 2.91
CA ILE A 52 0.29 -4.74 2.68
C ILE A 52 0.42 -4.00 4.00
N VAL A 53 -0.30 -4.44 5.05
CA VAL A 53 -0.15 -3.87 6.41
C VAL A 53 1.29 -4.03 6.93
N HIS A 54 1.89 -5.20 6.72
CA HIS A 54 3.27 -5.46 7.10
C HIS A 54 4.26 -4.58 6.31
N GLU A 55 4.05 -4.44 5.00
CA GLU A 55 4.87 -3.56 4.15
C GLU A 55 4.72 -2.08 4.54
N ALA A 56 3.50 -1.62 4.82
CA ALA A 56 3.23 -0.26 5.29
C ALA A 56 3.92 0.02 6.63
N THR A 57 3.81 -0.92 7.57
CA THR A 57 4.50 -0.85 8.88
C THR A 57 6.01 -0.72 8.70
N HIS A 58 6.59 -1.50 7.79
CA HIS A 58 8.01 -1.41 7.45
C HIS A 58 8.37 -0.04 6.85
N LYS A 59 7.56 0.50 5.94
CA LYS A 59 7.77 1.82 5.34
C LYS A 59 7.63 2.95 6.37
N PHE A 60 6.69 2.86 7.30
CA PHE A 60 6.58 3.81 8.42
C PHE A 60 7.85 3.81 9.29
N MET A 61 8.42 2.63 9.57
CA MET A 61 9.65 2.51 10.34
C MET A 61 10.83 3.20 9.64
N ILE A 62 10.97 2.98 8.33
CA ILE A 62 12.00 3.66 7.54
C ILE A 62 11.77 5.18 7.53
N ALA A 63 10.52 5.63 7.33
CA ALA A 63 10.18 7.04 7.31
C ALA A 63 10.51 7.74 8.63
N GLU A 64 10.19 7.11 9.77
CA GLU A 64 10.55 7.61 11.10
C GLU A 64 12.09 7.69 11.27
N ALA A 65 12.81 6.64 10.86
CA ALA A 65 14.27 6.65 10.94
C ALA A 65 14.89 7.77 10.07
N ARG A 66 14.30 8.09 8.92
CA ARG A 66 14.69 9.26 8.11
C ARG A 66 14.41 10.56 8.86
N GLN A 67 13.21 10.73 9.40
CA GLN A 67 12.81 11.93 10.13
C GLN A 67 13.70 12.20 11.36
N LYS A 68 14.13 11.14 12.05
CA LYS A 68 15.04 11.22 13.20
C LYS A 68 16.52 11.38 12.81
N ALA A 69 16.82 11.58 11.52
CA ALA A 69 18.16 11.68 10.95
C ALA A 69 19.08 10.47 11.20
N ILE A 70 18.52 9.34 11.65
CA ILE A 70 19.25 8.09 11.91
C ILE A 70 19.90 7.57 10.62
N LEU A 71 19.22 7.74 9.49
CA LEU A 71 19.69 7.23 8.21
C LEU A 71 20.71 8.12 7.49
N SER A 72 21.03 9.34 7.99
CA SER A 72 22.15 10.22 7.57
C SER A 72 22.74 9.96 6.15
N GLY A 73 21.93 10.07 5.09
CA GLY A 73 22.37 9.91 3.69
C GLY A 73 22.37 8.48 3.12
N GLN A 74 21.81 7.48 3.82
CA GLN A 74 21.61 6.10 3.35
C GLN A 74 20.14 5.85 2.93
N GLU A 75 19.56 6.77 2.18
CA GLU A 75 18.12 6.80 1.85
C GLU A 75 17.64 5.50 1.17
N GLU A 76 18.38 4.99 0.18
CA GLU A 76 18.03 3.77 -0.57
C GLU A 76 18.22 2.46 0.20
N LYS A 77 18.86 2.49 1.38
CA LYS A 77 19.26 1.28 2.14
C LYS A 77 18.73 1.26 3.57
N GLY A 78 17.72 2.07 3.89
CA GLY A 78 17.18 2.22 5.25
C GLY A 78 16.92 0.89 5.96
N ALA A 79 16.21 -0.04 5.31
CA ALA A 79 15.94 -1.37 5.85
C ALA A 79 17.22 -2.16 6.17
N LYS A 80 18.19 -2.12 5.24
CA LYS A 80 19.48 -2.81 5.37
C LYS A 80 20.37 -2.18 6.44
N TYR A 81 20.25 -0.88 6.66
CA TYR A 81 20.96 -0.19 7.72
C TYR A 81 20.36 -0.56 9.08
N LEU A 82 19.04 -0.43 9.24
CA LEU A 82 18.33 -0.77 10.47
C LEU A 82 18.52 -2.24 10.89
N SER A 83 18.55 -3.18 9.94
CA SER A 83 18.80 -4.60 10.25
C SER A 83 20.18 -4.88 10.85
N LYS A 84 21.15 -3.97 10.64
CA LYS A 84 22.49 -4.04 11.22
C LYS A 84 22.65 -3.25 12.52
N HIS A 85 21.65 -2.43 12.88
CA HIS A 85 21.67 -1.51 14.03
C HIS A 85 20.39 -1.69 14.87
N PRO A 86 20.18 -2.88 15.48
CA PRO A 86 18.95 -3.20 16.21
C PRO A 86 18.70 -2.26 17.39
N GLU A 87 19.73 -1.64 17.97
CA GLU A 87 19.63 -0.60 19.00
C GLU A 87 18.89 0.65 18.51
N GLN A 88 19.06 1.01 17.24
CA GLN A 88 18.34 2.14 16.65
C GLN A 88 16.89 1.77 16.35
N VAL A 89 16.62 0.52 15.94
CA VAL A 89 15.23 0.05 15.76
C VAL A 89 14.43 0.13 17.06
N LYS A 90 15.07 -0.19 18.20
CA LYS A 90 14.41 -0.19 19.52
C LYS A 90 13.92 1.20 19.98
N VAL A 91 14.46 2.28 19.43
CA VAL A 91 14.05 3.66 19.76
C VAL A 91 13.02 4.23 18.78
N LEU A 92 12.70 3.49 17.71
CA LEU A 92 11.63 3.82 16.79
C LEU A 92 10.29 3.43 17.42
N THR A 93 9.34 4.36 17.43
CA THR A 93 8.05 4.24 18.10
C THR A 93 6.93 4.90 17.31
N ASP A 94 7.23 5.95 16.54
CA ASP A 94 6.23 6.70 15.76
C ASP A 94 5.66 5.85 14.61
N TYR A 95 6.44 4.92 14.07
CA TYR A 95 5.96 3.97 13.06
C TYR A 95 4.79 3.14 13.56
N TRP A 96 4.84 2.72 14.83
CA TRP A 96 3.79 1.90 15.43
C TRP A 96 2.52 2.70 15.63
N VAL A 97 2.61 4.00 15.90
CA VAL A 97 1.43 4.89 15.94
C VAL A 97 0.73 4.93 14.59
N ASN A 98 1.47 5.00 13.49
CA ASN A 98 0.88 4.95 12.14
C ASN A 98 0.35 3.56 11.79
N THR A 99 1.00 2.49 12.24
CA THR A 99 0.47 1.12 12.11
C THR A 99 -0.84 0.94 12.86
N LEU A 100 -0.95 1.45 14.10
CA LEU A 100 -2.22 1.40 14.84
C LEU A 100 -3.30 2.20 14.13
N ARG A 101 -2.99 3.40 13.61
CA ARG A 101 -3.95 4.17 12.80
C ARG A 101 -4.45 3.39 11.59
N LEU A 102 -3.56 2.67 10.88
CA LEU A 102 -3.94 1.80 9.77
C LEU A 102 -4.88 0.67 10.22
N LEU A 103 -4.55 0.01 11.33
CA LEU A 103 -5.37 -1.08 11.89
C LEU A 103 -6.71 -0.60 12.44
N ASP A 104 -6.80 0.66 12.87
CA ASP A 104 -8.02 1.31 13.35
C ASP A 104 -8.89 1.86 12.21
N LEU A 105 -8.41 1.87 10.96
CA LEU A 105 -9.25 2.21 9.80
C LEU A 105 -10.32 1.12 9.61
N ASN A 106 -11.52 1.52 9.20
CA ASN A 106 -12.60 0.59 8.85
C ASN A 106 -12.32 -0.08 7.49
N LEU A 107 -11.31 -0.95 7.45
CA LEU A 107 -10.89 -1.70 6.27
C LEU A 107 -11.15 -3.19 6.46
N LEU A 108 -11.46 -3.87 5.35
CA LEU A 108 -11.46 -5.32 5.31
C LEU A 108 -10.02 -5.82 5.14
N LEU A 109 -9.46 -6.40 6.20
CA LEU A 109 -8.14 -7.03 6.20
C LEU A 109 -8.25 -8.49 5.81
N LEU A 110 -7.73 -8.84 4.64
CA LEU A 110 -7.80 -10.19 4.10
C LEU A 110 -6.48 -10.94 4.31
N PRO A 111 -6.52 -12.22 4.70
CA PRO A 111 -5.36 -13.08 4.72
C PRO A 111 -5.01 -13.55 3.31
N THR A 112 -3.74 -13.85 3.11
CA THR A 112 -3.26 -14.51 1.90
C THR A 112 -3.22 -16.01 2.12
N GLU A 113 -3.90 -16.75 1.26
CA GLU A 113 -3.98 -18.20 1.35
C GLU A 113 -3.00 -18.88 0.39
N LEU A 114 -2.73 -20.17 0.63
CA LEU A 114 -1.91 -20.97 -0.29
C LEU A 114 -2.45 -20.96 -1.73
N ALA A 115 -3.77 -20.91 -1.87
CA ALA A 115 -4.43 -20.82 -3.18
C ALA A 115 -4.08 -19.50 -3.89
N THR A 116 -4.10 -18.38 -3.17
CA THR A 116 -3.67 -17.06 -3.65
C THR A 116 -2.21 -17.09 -4.12
N ILE A 117 -1.31 -17.67 -3.31
CA ILE A 117 0.12 -17.78 -3.64
C ILE A 117 0.34 -18.58 -4.93
N ARG A 118 -0.40 -19.68 -5.12
CA ARG A 118 -0.33 -20.50 -6.33
C ARG A 118 -0.86 -19.73 -7.55
N ARG A 119 -2.00 -19.05 -7.44
CA ARG A 119 -2.59 -18.24 -8.52
C ARG A 119 -1.70 -17.07 -8.92
N ALA A 120 -1.00 -16.47 -7.96
CA ALA A 120 -0.06 -15.38 -8.23
C ALA A 120 1.02 -15.77 -9.25
N HIS A 121 1.40 -17.06 -9.36
CA HIS A 121 2.32 -17.49 -10.42
C HIS A 121 1.79 -17.19 -11.82
N THR A 122 0.50 -17.43 -12.07
CA THR A 122 -0.14 -17.12 -13.36
C THR A 122 -0.16 -15.61 -13.62
N GLU A 123 -0.45 -14.79 -12.60
CA GLU A 123 -0.43 -13.33 -12.72
C GLU A 123 0.97 -12.81 -13.07
N ARG A 124 2.04 -13.37 -12.49
CA ARG A 124 3.44 -13.04 -12.85
C ARG A 124 3.74 -13.34 -14.31
N LEU A 125 3.32 -14.51 -14.80
CA LEU A 125 3.57 -14.91 -16.19
C LEU A 125 2.80 -14.05 -17.19
N ASN A 126 1.57 -13.67 -16.86
CA ASN A 126 0.70 -12.95 -17.77
C ASN A 126 1.01 -11.46 -17.83
N ALA A 127 1.27 -10.83 -16.68
CA ALA A 127 1.43 -9.37 -16.58
C ALA A 127 2.87 -8.93 -16.27
N GLY A 128 3.81 -9.86 -16.05
CA GLY A 128 5.21 -9.53 -15.75
C GLY A 128 5.42 -8.92 -14.35
N LEU A 129 4.46 -9.12 -13.44
CA LEU A 129 4.46 -8.54 -12.10
C LEU A 129 5.52 -9.16 -11.17
N LEU A 130 5.97 -8.37 -10.19
CA LEU A 130 6.80 -8.85 -9.09
C LEU A 130 5.98 -9.70 -8.10
N THR A 131 6.68 -10.30 -7.13
CA THR A 131 6.10 -11.31 -6.25
C THR A 131 4.91 -10.80 -5.44
N ASN A 132 4.99 -9.59 -4.89
CA ASN A 132 3.91 -9.02 -4.07
C ASN A 132 2.76 -8.54 -4.94
N ASP A 133 3.04 -7.82 -6.02
CA ASP A 133 2.00 -7.27 -6.91
C ASP A 133 1.15 -8.39 -7.52
N SER A 134 1.77 -9.50 -7.90
CA SER A 134 1.04 -10.68 -8.37
C SER A 134 0.18 -11.37 -7.29
N ILE A 135 0.57 -11.28 -6.01
CA ILE A 135 -0.28 -11.77 -4.90
C ILE A 135 -1.48 -10.85 -4.73
N ILE A 136 -1.27 -9.53 -4.83
CA ILE A 136 -2.35 -8.54 -4.80
C ILE A 136 -3.37 -8.84 -5.91
N VAL A 137 -2.92 -8.99 -7.16
CA VAL A 137 -3.83 -9.32 -8.27
C VAL A 137 -4.52 -10.66 -8.05
N ALA A 138 -3.81 -11.69 -7.60
CA ALA A 138 -4.42 -12.99 -7.32
C ALA A 138 -5.49 -12.92 -6.23
N ALA A 139 -5.29 -12.10 -5.20
CA ALA A 139 -6.28 -11.84 -4.16
C ALA A 139 -7.48 -11.07 -4.72
N MET A 140 -7.25 -10.02 -5.53
CA MET A 140 -8.33 -9.30 -6.22
C MET A 140 -9.24 -10.25 -7.00
N ARG A 141 -8.65 -11.20 -7.76
CA ARG A 141 -9.42 -12.23 -8.48
C ARG A 141 -10.21 -13.15 -7.56
N GLU A 142 -9.61 -13.57 -6.46
CA GLU A 142 -10.22 -14.48 -5.49
C GLU A 142 -11.43 -13.85 -4.79
N TYR A 143 -11.32 -12.58 -4.44
CA TYR A 143 -12.37 -11.85 -3.72
C TYR A 143 -13.31 -11.06 -4.64
N GLY A 144 -13.13 -11.13 -5.96
CA GLY A 144 -13.97 -10.44 -6.94
C GLY A 144 -13.80 -8.92 -6.97
N VAL A 145 -12.68 -8.41 -6.43
CA VAL A 145 -12.35 -6.98 -6.43
C VAL A 145 -11.74 -6.61 -7.78
N VAL A 146 -12.25 -5.56 -8.40
CA VAL A 146 -11.78 -5.11 -9.72
C VAL A 146 -11.08 -3.76 -9.67
N ASP A 147 -11.28 -2.97 -8.62
CA ASP A 147 -10.68 -1.66 -8.48
C ASP A 147 -9.47 -1.72 -7.54
N ILE A 148 -8.36 -1.10 -7.93
CA ILE A 148 -7.17 -0.93 -7.10
C ILE A 148 -6.77 0.54 -7.02
N ALA A 149 -6.51 1.01 -5.80
CA ALA A 149 -5.86 2.28 -5.55
C ALA A 149 -4.35 2.04 -5.45
N THR A 150 -3.56 2.57 -6.38
CA THR A 150 -2.09 2.47 -6.36
C THR A 150 -1.45 3.59 -7.17
N SER A 151 -0.25 4.02 -6.74
CA SER A 151 0.63 4.85 -7.56
C SER A 151 1.52 4.04 -8.53
N ASP A 152 1.52 2.70 -8.45
CA ASP A 152 2.29 1.84 -9.36
C ASP A 152 1.53 1.58 -10.67
N ARG A 153 2.06 2.13 -11.76
CA ARG A 153 1.46 2.00 -13.09
C ARG A 153 1.58 0.60 -13.69
N GLN A 154 2.35 -0.31 -13.11
CA GLN A 154 2.45 -1.69 -13.60
C GLN A 154 1.10 -2.41 -13.58
N PHE A 155 0.24 -2.08 -12.62
CA PHE A 155 -1.12 -2.62 -12.54
C PHE A 155 -2.00 -2.24 -13.75
N GLU A 156 -1.68 -1.16 -14.47
CA GLU A 156 -2.43 -0.79 -15.68
C GLU A 156 -2.30 -1.82 -16.82
N THR A 157 -1.31 -2.70 -16.75
CA THR A 157 -1.10 -3.77 -17.74
C THR A 157 -1.96 -5.00 -17.47
N VAL A 158 -2.59 -5.08 -16.30
CA VAL A 158 -3.39 -6.23 -15.86
C VAL A 158 -4.80 -6.11 -16.44
N ALA A 159 -5.19 -7.07 -17.27
CA ALA A 159 -6.49 -7.05 -17.92
C ALA A 159 -7.65 -7.22 -16.91
N GLY A 160 -8.69 -6.39 -16.98
CA GLY A 160 -9.88 -6.57 -16.15
C GLY A 160 -9.73 -6.13 -14.69
N ILE A 161 -8.84 -5.17 -14.43
CA ILE A 161 -8.87 -4.34 -13.22
C ILE A 161 -8.87 -2.86 -13.61
N SER A 162 -9.46 -2.01 -12.77
CA SER A 162 -9.43 -0.56 -12.88
C SER A 162 -8.39 -0.02 -11.90
N VAL A 163 -7.50 0.86 -12.38
CA VAL A 163 -6.45 1.45 -11.55
C VAL A 163 -6.81 2.89 -11.24
N PHE A 164 -6.82 3.25 -9.96
CA PHE A 164 -7.02 4.61 -9.47
C PHE A 164 -5.73 5.12 -8.84
N ALA A 165 -5.21 6.24 -9.34
CA ALA A 165 -3.91 6.78 -8.92
C ALA A 165 -4.02 8.23 -8.46
N PRO A 166 -3.29 8.62 -7.39
CA PRO A 166 -3.21 10.01 -6.97
C PRO A 166 -2.43 10.85 -7.98
N THR A 167 -2.88 12.08 -8.20
CA THR A 167 -2.27 13.09 -9.06
C THR A 167 -1.60 14.23 -8.29
N ASP A 168 -1.80 14.28 -6.97
CA ASP A 168 -1.23 15.31 -6.08
C ASP A 168 0.15 14.95 -5.54
N LEU A 169 0.70 13.79 -5.93
CA LEU A 169 2.08 13.43 -5.67
C LEU A 169 2.99 14.19 -6.64
N VAL A 170 3.94 14.95 -6.08
CA VAL A 170 5.02 15.53 -6.88
C VAL A 170 5.86 14.38 -7.43
N ALA A 171 6.14 14.38 -8.73
CA ALA A 171 7.07 13.45 -9.33
C ALA A 171 8.48 13.69 -8.74
N GLY A 172 8.81 13.03 -7.64
CA GLY A 172 10.06 13.27 -6.92
C GLY A 172 10.23 12.43 -5.66
N ASN A 173 11.10 11.43 -5.80
CA ASN A 173 11.86 10.73 -4.74
C ASN A 173 11.10 9.66 -3.95
N GLY A 174 10.87 8.51 -4.61
CA GLY A 174 10.86 7.21 -3.93
C GLY A 174 12.24 6.85 -3.40
#